data_AF-A0A6F8XNZ0-F1
#
_entry.id   AF-A0A6F8XNZ0-F1
#
_cell.length_a   1.000
_cell.length_b   1.000
_cell.length_c   1.000
_cell.angle_alpha   90.00
_cell.angle_beta   90.00
_cell.angle_gamma   90.00
#
_symmetry.space_group_name_H-M   'P 1'
#
loop_
_entity.id
_entity.type
_entity.pdbx_description
1 polymer ?
#
loop_
_entity_poly.entity_id
_entity_poly.type
_entity_poly.pdbx_seq_one_letter_code
_entity_poly.pdbx_strand_id
1 'polypeptide(L)'
;MIGLDGAKMSKSKGNLVFVSRLRADRIDPMAVRLALLADHYRADRQWTDDLLKTAQQRLTRWREAAAVTTGPSGADLLTGVRARVADDLDTPGALAVVDDWADRALGGAGDDSAAPELMARTVDALLGVRL
;
A
#
# COMPACT_ATOMS: atom_id res chain seq x y z
N MET A 1 18.38 1.89 2.64
CA MET A 1 18.39 2.93 3.71
C MET A 1 17.28 3.95 3.45
N ILE A 2 16.79 4.67 4.47
CA ILE A 2 15.82 5.76 4.28
C ILE A 2 16.50 7.13 4.49
N GLY A 3 16.37 8.01 3.52
CA GLY A 3 16.80 9.41 3.56
C GLY A 3 15.63 10.39 3.65
N LEU A 4 15.96 11.66 3.87
CA LEU A 4 15.06 12.81 3.79
C LEU A 4 15.83 13.95 3.10
N ASP A 5 15.21 14.58 2.10
CA ASP A 5 15.77 15.70 1.33
C ASP A 5 17.18 15.44 0.78
N GLY A 6 17.41 14.24 0.24
CA GLY A 6 18.70 13.86 -0.36
C GLY A 6 19.79 13.52 0.66
N ALA A 7 19.49 13.61 1.97
CA ALA A 7 20.41 13.25 3.04
C ALA A 7 19.94 11.98 3.75
N LYS A 8 20.87 11.11 4.14
CA LYS A 8 20.59 10.02 5.09
C LYS A 8 19.94 10.57 6.36
N MET A 9 18.83 9.98 6.79
CA MET A 9 18.19 10.31 8.06
C MET A 9 19.06 9.86 9.24
N SER A 10 19.33 10.76 10.19
CA SER A 10 20.12 10.45 11.39
C SER A 10 19.84 11.41 12.54
N LYS A 11 20.00 10.94 13.77
CA LYS A 11 19.84 11.76 14.99
C LYS A 11 20.76 12.99 14.98
N SER A 12 22.03 12.81 14.59
CA SER A 12 23.03 13.90 14.58
C SER A 12 22.70 15.01 13.58
N LYS A 13 21.98 14.70 12.49
CA LYS A 13 21.53 15.70 11.51
C LYS A 13 20.18 16.35 11.86
N GLY A 14 19.51 15.89 12.92
CA GLY A 14 18.21 16.43 13.34
C GLY A 14 17.06 16.25 12.35
N ASN A 15 17.24 15.42 11.30
CA ASN A 15 16.31 15.30 10.18
C ASN A 15 15.43 14.03 10.25
N LEU A 16 15.11 13.57 11.47
CA LEU A 16 14.28 12.38 11.66
C LEU A 16 12.79 12.71 11.57
N VAL A 17 12.07 11.94 10.75
CA VAL A 17 10.61 11.84 10.84
C VAL A 17 10.26 10.71 11.80
N PHE A 18 9.56 11.04 12.89
CA PHE A 18 9.16 10.07 13.91
C PHE A 18 7.75 9.55 13.65
N VAL A 19 7.58 8.23 13.70
CA VAL A 19 6.25 7.59 13.62
C VAL A 19 5.31 8.09 14.72
N SER A 20 5.81 8.40 15.91
CA SER A 20 5.00 9.00 16.99
C SER A 20 4.43 10.37 16.60
N ARG A 21 5.21 11.19 15.88
CA ARG A 21 4.76 12.49 15.39
C ARG A 21 3.72 12.34 14.28
N LEU A 22 3.97 11.46 13.30
CA LEU A 22 2.97 11.15 12.26
C LEU A 22 1.63 10.72 12.87
N ARG A 23 1.65 9.86 13.90
CA ARG A 23 0.42 9.45 14.61
C ARG A 23 -0.23 10.60 15.39
N ALA A 24 0.56 11.46 16.03
CA ALA A 24 0.05 12.64 16.72
C ALA A 24 -0.63 13.61 15.74
N ASP A 25 -0.09 13.72 14.53
CA ASP A 25 -0.64 14.49 13.40
C ASP A 25 -1.82 13.78 12.71
N ARG A 26 -2.35 12.71 13.32
CA ARG A 26 -3.53 11.94 12.85
C ARG A 26 -3.36 11.28 11.49
N ILE A 27 -2.13 11.02 11.07
CA ILE A 27 -1.85 10.23 9.86
C ILE A 27 -2.26 8.77 10.12
N ASP A 28 -3.05 8.21 9.20
CA ASP A 28 -3.44 6.80 9.24
C ASP A 28 -2.18 5.92 9.15
N PRO A 29 -1.91 5.04 10.13
CA PRO A 29 -0.76 4.13 10.09
C PRO A 29 -0.72 3.25 8.84
N MET A 30 -1.87 2.95 8.22
CA MET A 30 -1.94 2.17 6.99
C MET A 30 -1.37 2.93 5.79
N ALA A 31 -1.51 4.27 5.76
CA ALA A 31 -0.87 5.10 4.75
C ALA A 31 0.66 5.15 4.96
N VAL A 32 1.13 5.25 6.21
CA VAL A 32 2.57 5.15 6.52
C VAL A 32 3.13 3.81 6.05
N ARG A 33 2.37 2.72 6.25
CA ARG A 33 2.78 1.38 5.80
C ARG A 33 2.84 1.28 4.28
N LEU A 34 1.83 1.78 3.56
CA LEU A 34 1.84 1.82 2.09
C LEU A 34 2.99 2.66 1.54
N ALA A 35 3.31 3.79 2.16
CA ALA A 35 4.47 4.61 1.80
C ALA A 35 5.78 3.82 1.92
N LEU A 36 5.94 3.02 2.97
CA LEU A 36 7.13 2.19 3.17
C LEU A 36 7.21 0.98 2.22
N LEU A 37 6.07 0.46 1.76
CA LEU A 37 5.99 -0.65 0.81
C LEU A 37 6.13 -0.22 -0.67
N ALA A 38 6.09 1.08 -0.94
CA ALA A 38 6.08 1.63 -2.30
C ALA A 38 7.36 1.35 -3.10
N ASP A 39 8.48 1.16 -2.41
CA ASP A 39 9.77 0.80 -3.00
C ASP A 39 10.24 -0.55 -2.48
N HIS A 40 11.00 -1.28 -3.32
CA HIS A 40 11.57 -2.57 -2.95
C HIS A 40 12.42 -2.46 -1.67
N TYR A 41 12.32 -3.44 -0.76
CA TYR A 41 12.91 -3.30 0.58
C TYR A 41 14.44 -3.09 0.56
N ARG A 42 15.13 -3.64 -0.45
CA ARG A 42 16.59 -3.53 -0.66
C ARG A 42 17.04 -2.18 -1.22
N ALA A 43 16.14 -1.39 -1.79
CA ALA A 43 16.48 -0.10 -2.38
C ALA A 43 16.75 0.97 -1.30
N ASP A 44 17.63 1.90 -1.63
CA ASP A 44 17.67 3.19 -0.94
C ASP A 44 16.48 4.03 -1.37
N ARG A 45 15.83 4.66 -0.40
CA ARG A 45 14.59 5.43 -0.62
C ARG A 45 14.60 6.74 0.15
N GLN A 46 13.84 7.70 -0.34
CA GLN A 46 13.63 8.98 0.32
C GLN A 46 12.22 8.99 0.93
N TRP A 47 12.13 9.40 2.18
CA TRP A 47 10.86 9.81 2.75
C TRP A 47 10.55 11.23 2.28
N THR A 48 9.39 11.43 1.67
CA THR A 48 8.90 12.75 1.22
C THR A 48 7.44 12.90 1.57
N ASP A 49 6.96 14.14 1.64
CA ASP A 49 5.53 14.41 1.86
C ASP A 49 4.69 13.90 0.67
N ASP A 50 5.21 13.97 -0.55
CA ASP A 50 4.54 13.43 -1.74
C ASP A 50 4.39 11.91 -1.70
N LEU A 51 5.38 11.19 -1.16
CA LEU A 51 5.28 9.75 -0.94
C LEU A 51 4.12 9.42 0.02
N LEU A 52 4.03 10.16 1.13
CA LEU A 52 2.94 9.98 2.09
C LEU A 52 1.58 10.33 1.48
N LYS A 53 1.49 11.43 0.72
CA LYS A 53 0.26 11.84 0.04
C LYS A 53 -0.20 10.80 -0.98
N THR A 54 0.72 10.25 -1.75
CA THR A 54 0.44 9.17 -2.72
C THR A 54 -0.09 7.93 -2.00
N ALA A 55 0.53 7.56 -0.87
CA ALA A 55 0.08 6.42 -0.07
C ALA A 55 -1.31 6.63 0.56
N GLN A 56 -1.65 7.86 0.98
CA GLN A 56 -2.99 8.22 1.45
C GLN A 56 -4.03 8.10 0.34
N GLN A 57 -3.71 8.58 -0.87
CA GLN A 57 -4.60 8.46 -2.03
C GLN A 57 -4.83 6.99 -2.41
N ARG A 58 -3.76 6.18 -2.43
CA ARG A 58 -3.86 4.73 -2.64
C ARG A 58 -4.75 4.07 -1.59
N LEU A 59 -4.56 4.39 -0.31
CA LEU A 59 -5.38 3.84 0.77
C LEU A 59 -6.87 4.17 0.60
N THR A 60 -7.20 5.43 0.31
CA THR A 60 -8.57 5.85 0.06
C THR A 60 -9.19 5.07 -1.10
N ARG A 61 -8.46 4.95 -2.21
CA ARG A 61 -8.93 4.24 -3.39
C ARG A 61 -9.16 2.74 -3.15
N TRP A 62 -8.27 2.11 -2.39
CA TRP A 62 -8.44 0.70 -2.02
C TRP A 62 -9.64 0.49 -1.08
N ARG A 63 -9.89 1.42 -0.16
CA ARG A 63 -11.09 1.40 0.70
C ARG A 63 -12.37 1.54 -0.10
N GLU A 64 -12.40 2.44 -1.08
CA GLU A 64 -13.53 2.58 -2.01
C GLU A 64 -13.76 1.28 -2.80
N ALA A 65 -12.69 0.69 -3.33
CA ALA A 65 -12.78 -0.57 -4.09
C ALA A 65 -13.19 -1.76 -3.22
N ALA A 66 -12.80 -1.80 -1.94
CA ALA A 66 -13.25 -2.85 -1.01
C ALA A 66 -14.72 -2.70 -0.59
N ALA A 67 -15.33 -1.53 -0.80
CA ALA A 67 -16.72 -1.23 -0.43
C ALA A 67 -17.73 -1.48 -1.56
N VAL A 68 -17.28 -1.87 -2.76
CA VAL A 68 -18.18 -2.20 -3.88
C VAL A 68 -18.92 -3.52 -3.62
N THR A 69 -20.00 -3.79 -4.35
CA THR A 69 -20.80 -5.02 -4.20
C THR A 69 -20.24 -6.22 -4.96
N THR A 70 -19.54 -5.97 -6.07
CA THR A 70 -18.91 -7.00 -6.92
C THR A 70 -17.61 -6.46 -7.51
N GLY A 71 -16.67 -7.34 -7.81
CA GLY A 71 -15.43 -6.95 -8.45
C GLY A 71 -14.85 -8.03 -9.36
N PRO A 72 -13.67 -7.79 -9.94
CA PRO A 72 -12.91 -8.80 -10.67
C PRO A 72 -12.52 -9.96 -9.74
N SER A 73 -12.13 -11.11 -10.32
CA SER A 73 -11.72 -12.31 -9.57
C SER A 73 -10.81 -12.01 -8.37
N GLY A 74 -11.32 -12.24 -7.16
CA GLY A 74 -10.52 -12.12 -5.93
C GLY A 74 -9.44 -13.20 -5.83
N ALA A 75 -9.67 -14.37 -6.45
CA ALA A 75 -8.71 -15.46 -6.49
C ALA A 75 -7.47 -15.12 -7.35
N ASP A 76 -7.68 -14.41 -8.46
CA ASP A 76 -6.58 -13.94 -9.33
C ASP A 76 -5.77 -12.86 -8.62
N LEU A 77 -6.44 -11.92 -7.92
CA LEU A 77 -5.76 -10.94 -7.07
C LEU A 77 -4.91 -11.64 -5.99
N LEU A 78 -5.48 -12.59 -5.25
CA LEU A 78 -4.74 -13.33 -4.21
C LEU A 78 -3.52 -14.05 -4.80
N THR A 79 -3.68 -14.70 -5.94
CA THR A 79 -2.61 -15.40 -6.63
C THR A 79 -1.53 -14.42 -7.09
N GLY A 80 -1.92 -13.30 -7.69
CA GLY A 80 -1.01 -12.25 -8.15
C GLY A 80 -0.21 -11.62 -7.02
N VAL A 81 -0.87 -11.25 -5.90
CA VAL A 81 -0.19 -10.68 -4.72
C VAL A 81 0.79 -11.69 -4.11
N ARG A 82 0.39 -12.96 -3.96
CA ARG A 82 1.30 -14.01 -3.46
C ARG A 82 2.52 -14.21 -4.34
N ALA A 83 2.34 -14.19 -5.66
CA ALA A 83 3.44 -14.34 -6.60
C ALA A 83 4.47 -13.20 -6.46
N ARG A 84 4.01 -11.95 -6.31
CA ARG A 84 4.90 -10.79 -6.11
C ARG A 84 5.61 -10.85 -4.76
N VAL A 85 4.90 -11.18 -3.69
CA VAL A 85 5.52 -11.31 -2.36
C VAL A 85 6.56 -12.44 -2.34
N ALA A 86 6.30 -13.55 -3.04
CA ALA A 86 7.25 -14.66 -3.15
C ALA A 86 8.49 -14.34 -3.99
N ASP A 87 8.41 -13.33 -4.86
CA ASP A 87 9.51 -12.84 -5.70
C ASP A 87 10.29 -11.74 -4.98
N ASP A 88 11.23 -12.13 -4.11
CA ASP A 88 12.10 -11.23 -3.32
C ASP A 88 11.37 -10.13 -2.53
N LEU A 89 10.12 -10.38 -2.10
CA LEU A 89 9.26 -9.34 -1.50
C LEU A 89 9.09 -8.13 -2.43
N ASP A 90 8.74 -8.37 -3.70
CA ASP A 90 8.36 -7.34 -4.67
C ASP A 90 7.05 -6.65 -4.25
N THR A 91 7.15 -5.82 -3.22
CA THR A 91 6.04 -5.03 -2.72
C THR A 91 5.57 -3.99 -3.73
N PRO A 92 6.42 -3.31 -4.53
CA PRO A 92 5.94 -2.45 -5.61
C PRO A 92 5.03 -3.20 -6.60
N GLY A 93 5.43 -4.39 -7.05
CA GLY A 93 4.61 -5.23 -7.91
C GLY A 93 3.33 -5.73 -7.22
N ALA A 94 3.40 -6.07 -5.93
CA ALA A 94 2.22 -6.46 -5.15
C ALA A 94 1.21 -5.31 -5.04
N LEU A 95 1.67 -4.08 -4.77
CA LEU A 95 0.83 -2.89 -4.73
C LEU A 95 0.19 -2.63 -6.11
N ALA A 96 0.95 -2.79 -7.20
CA ALA A 96 0.43 -2.61 -8.56
C ALA A 96 -0.69 -3.61 -8.92
N VAL A 97 -0.60 -4.87 -8.45
CA VAL A 97 -1.68 -5.86 -8.62
C VAL A 97 -2.97 -5.41 -7.93
N VAL A 98 -2.87 -4.86 -6.72
CA VAL A 98 -4.02 -4.37 -5.97
C VAL A 98 -4.57 -3.06 -6.58
N ASP A 99 -3.69 -2.17 -7.05
CA ASP A 99 -4.07 -0.96 -7.79
C ASP A 99 -4.89 -1.30 -9.06
N ASP A 100 -4.42 -2.23 -9.90
CA ASP A 100 -5.16 -2.67 -11.10
C ASP A 100 -6.53 -3.25 -10.75
N TRP A 101 -6.58 -4.11 -9.74
CA TRP A 101 -7.84 -4.69 -9.30
C TRP A 101 -8.80 -3.62 -8.79
N ALA A 102 -8.31 -2.67 -7.99
CA ALA A 102 -9.11 -1.57 -7.45
C ALA A 102 -9.66 -0.67 -8.58
N ASP A 103 -8.83 -0.33 -9.56
CA ASP A 103 -9.23 0.45 -10.73
C ASP A 103 -10.35 -0.24 -11.53
N ARG A 104 -10.20 -1.54 -11.77
CA ARG A 104 -11.18 -2.34 -12.50
C ARG A 104 -12.49 -2.48 -11.74
N ALA A 105 -12.44 -2.75 -10.43
CA ALA A 105 -13.62 -2.84 -9.58
C ALA A 105 -14.40 -1.51 -9.56
N LEU A 106 -13.70 -0.38 -9.37
CA LEU A 106 -14.30 0.96 -9.40
C LEU A 106 -14.82 1.34 -10.80
N GLY A 107 -14.24 0.76 -11.86
CA GLY A 107 -14.74 0.86 -13.23
C GLY A 107 -15.96 -0.04 -13.52
N GLY A 108 -16.47 -0.78 -12.53
CA GLY A 108 -17.62 -1.66 -12.68
C GLY A 108 -17.31 -3.01 -13.33
N ALA A 109 -16.04 -3.43 -13.38
CA ALA A 109 -15.66 -4.72 -13.92
C ALA A 109 -15.85 -5.86 -12.91
N GLY A 110 -16.34 -7.00 -13.40
CA GLY A 110 -16.50 -8.22 -12.63
C GLY A 110 -17.82 -8.29 -11.86
N ASP A 111 -18.27 -9.51 -11.64
CA ASP A 111 -19.55 -9.88 -11.04
C ASP A 111 -19.38 -10.77 -9.79
N ASP A 112 -18.14 -10.98 -9.34
CA ASP A 112 -17.83 -11.77 -8.15
C ASP A 112 -18.14 -10.94 -6.89
N SER A 113 -19.21 -11.31 -6.20
CA SER A 113 -19.66 -10.67 -4.96
C SER A 113 -18.81 -10.99 -3.73
N ALA A 114 -17.98 -12.04 -3.79
CA ALA A 114 -17.05 -12.40 -2.71
C ALA A 114 -15.68 -11.72 -2.87
N ALA A 115 -15.39 -11.17 -4.06
CA ALA A 115 -14.09 -10.59 -4.38
C ALA A 115 -13.69 -9.39 -3.50
N PRO A 116 -14.58 -8.42 -3.15
CA PRO A 116 -14.19 -7.29 -2.29
C PRO A 116 -13.71 -7.72 -0.90
N GLU A 117 -14.39 -8.69 -0.28
CA GLU A 117 -13.97 -9.24 1.02
C GLU A 117 -12.62 -9.96 0.90
N LEU A 118 -12.45 -10.79 -0.14
CA LEU A 118 -11.18 -11.50 -0.35
C LEU A 118 -10.03 -10.52 -0.64
N MET A 119 -10.29 -9.43 -1.37
CA MET A 119 -9.32 -8.36 -1.59
C MET A 119 -8.92 -7.72 -0.27
N ALA A 120 -9.87 -7.29 0.57
CA ALA A 120 -9.57 -6.68 1.86
C ALA A 120 -8.76 -7.62 2.77
N ARG A 121 -9.15 -8.90 2.84
CA ARG A 121 -8.41 -9.93 3.62
C ARG A 121 -7.03 -10.20 3.07
N THR A 122 -6.84 -10.20 1.76
CA THR A 122 -5.53 -10.40 1.13
C THR A 122 -4.60 -9.24 1.47
N VAL A 123 -5.09 -8.01 1.36
CA VAL A 123 -4.32 -6.79 1.65
C VAL A 123 -3.97 -6.70 3.14
N ASP A 124 -4.88 -7.05 4.05
CA ASP A 124 -4.58 -7.11 5.49
C ASP A 124 -3.58 -8.22 5.82
N ALA A 125 -3.83 -9.46 5.38
CA ALA A 125 -3.01 -10.60 5.77
C ALA A 125 -1.60 -10.60 5.17
N LEU A 126 -1.45 -10.17 3.91
CA LEU A 126 -0.16 -10.27 3.21
C LEU A 126 0.62 -8.96 3.21
N LEU A 127 -0.08 -7.82 3.20
CA LEU A 127 0.55 -6.51 3.17
C LEU A 127 0.42 -5.79 4.51
N GLY A 128 -0.39 -6.26 5.46
CA GLY A 128 -0.62 -5.63 6.77
C GLY A 128 -1.38 -4.31 6.68
N VAL A 129 -2.17 -4.11 5.62
CA VAL A 129 -2.91 -2.88 5.35
C VAL A 129 -4.40 -3.17 5.55
N ARG A 130 -4.99 -2.58 6.59
CA ARG A 130 -6.41 -2.71 6.88
C ARG A 130 -7.21 -1.65 6.13
N LEU A 131 -8.11 -2.11 5.27
CA LEU A 131 -9.04 -1.27 4.51
C LEU A 131 -10.25 -0.91 5.39
#